data_AF-A0A6I2ZTN4-F1
#
_entry.id   AF-A0A6I2ZTN4-F1
#
_cell.length_a   1.000
_cell.length_b   1.000
_cell.length_c   1.000
_cell.angle_alpha   90.00
_cell.angle_beta   90.00
_cell.angle_gamma   90.00
#
_symmetry.space_group_name_H-M   'P 1'
#
loop_
_entity.id
_entity.type
_entity.pdbx_description
1 polymer ?
#
loop_
_entity_poly.entity_id
_entity_poly.type
_entity_poly.pdbx_seq_one_letter_code
_entity_poly.pdbx_strand_id
1 'polypeptide(L)'
;MEAPDTSSNPPPVGAEPDDQQAPPKRRRFTYFITLFAILALMGGWVYLIFFYDPGLMIDELADPTFPTQAEKICAASVAEIEKLPLANLASTPAERAGNVETSNTILRQMIQDLRPI
;
A
#
# COMPACT_ATOMS: atom_id res chain seq x y z
N MET A 1 -46.98 -89.98 -10.39
CA MET A 1 -46.30 -89.76 -11.68
C MET A 1 -45.51 -88.47 -11.55
N GLU A 2 -44.22 -88.57 -11.90
CA GLU A 2 -43.17 -87.55 -12.10
C GLU A 2 -42.91 -86.40 -11.10
N ALA A 3 -41.61 -86.23 -10.79
CA ALA A 3 -40.92 -84.98 -10.42
C ALA A 3 -40.06 -84.52 -11.62
N PRO A 4 -39.20 -83.46 -11.58
CA PRO A 4 -39.14 -82.20 -10.81
C PRO A 4 -38.93 -80.94 -11.75
N ASP A 5 -38.80 -79.73 -11.20
CA ASP A 5 -37.72 -78.79 -11.62
C ASP A 5 -37.54 -77.61 -10.64
N THR A 6 -36.27 -77.26 -10.43
CA THR A 6 -35.70 -76.24 -9.54
C THR A 6 -35.83 -74.81 -10.10
N SER A 7 -35.99 -73.76 -9.26
CA SER A 7 -35.15 -72.53 -9.29
C SER A 7 -35.58 -71.43 -8.28
N SER A 8 -34.69 -71.15 -7.32
CA SER A 8 -34.19 -69.82 -6.86
C SER A 8 -35.09 -68.64 -6.37
N ASN A 9 -34.81 -68.23 -5.12
CA ASN A 9 -34.48 -66.86 -4.61
C ASN A 9 -35.53 -66.02 -3.81
N PRO A 10 -35.11 -65.02 -2.95
CA PRO A 10 -35.12 -65.07 -1.47
C PRO A 10 -35.86 -63.83 -0.83
N PRO A 11 -35.69 -63.43 0.48
CA PRO A 11 -36.76 -62.86 1.34
C PRO A 11 -36.86 -61.30 1.37
N PRO A 12 -37.72 -60.68 2.22
CA PRO A 12 -38.68 -59.64 1.82
C PRO A 12 -38.04 -58.29 1.48
N VAL A 13 -38.43 -57.70 0.34
CA VAL A 13 -38.04 -56.34 -0.06
C VAL A 13 -39.01 -55.34 0.58
N GLY A 14 -38.59 -54.77 1.69
CA GLY A 14 -39.25 -53.67 2.37
C GLY A 14 -38.29 -52.91 3.27
N ALA A 15 -37.01 -52.83 2.88
CA ALA A 15 -36.13 -51.78 3.37
C ALA A 15 -36.51 -50.50 2.62
N GLU A 16 -37.15 -49.55 3.30
CA GLU A 16 -37.33 -48.20 2.78
C GLU A 16 -35.96 -47.63 2.38
N PRO A 17 -35.81 -47.13 1.15
CA PRO A 17 -34.59 -46.46 0.75
C PRO A 17 -34.59 -45.06 1.33
N ASP A 18 -33.60 -44.81 2.19
CA ASP A 18 -32.66 -43.70 2.08
C ASP A 18 -33.27 -42.32 1.78
N ASP A 19 -33.53 -41.56 2.84
CA ASP A 19 -33.74 -40.10 2.80
C ASP A 19 -32.44 -39.39 2.35
N GLN A 20 -32.01 -39.59 1.11
CA GLN A 20 -31.05 -38.71 0.45
C GLN A 20 -31.74 -37.41 0.06
N GLN A 21 -31.82 -36.49 1.02
CA GLN A 21 -32.17 -35.10 0.76
C GLN A 21 -31.14 -34.48 -0.21
N ALA A 22 -31.55 -34.33 -1.47
CA ALA A 22 -30.80 -33.57 -2.46
C ALA A 22 -30.56 -32.13 -1.95
N PRO A 23 -29.35 -31.56 -2.08
CA PRO A 23 -29.06 -30.23 -1.55
C PRO A 23 -29.91 -29.18 -2.28
N PRO A 24 -30.59 -28.26 -1.56
CA PRO A 24 -31.49 -27.30 -2.19
C PRO A 24 -30.70 -26.35 -3.10
N LYS A 25 -31.10 -26.25 -4.38
CA LYS A 25 -30.49 -25.40 -5.43
C LYS A 25 -30.20 -23.96 -4.98
N ARG A 26 -30.99 -23.42 -4.04
CA ARG A 26 -30.80 -22.09 -3.42
C ARG A 26 -29.43 -21.93 -2.76
N ARG A 27 -28.89 -22.98 -2.12
CA ARG A 27 -27.61 -22.94 -1.40
C ARG A 27 -26.42 -22.84 -2.36
N ARG A 28 -26.47 -23.52 -3.51
CA ARG A 28 -25.44 -23.43 -4.55
C ARG A 28 -25.38 -22.03 -5.17
N PHE A 29 -26.54 -21.43 -5.47
CA PHE A 29 -26.60 -20.07 -6.02
C PHE A 29 -26.05 -19.02 -5.05
N THR A 30 -26.34 -19.15 -3.76
CA THR A 30 -25.75 -18.27 -2.74
C THR A 30 -24.24 -18.43 -2.68
N TYR A 31 -23.70 -19.66 -2.72
CA TYR A 31 -22.25 -19.87 -2.76
C TYR A 31 -21.57 -19.21 -3.95
N PHE A 32 -22.17 -19.29 -5.15
CA PHE A 32 -21.60 -18.63 -6.33
C PHE A 32 -21.58 -17.10 -6.19
N ILE A 33 -22.65 -16.50 -5.66
CA ILE A 33 -22.70 -15.06 -5.40
C ILE A 33 -21.65 -14.67 -4.37
N THR A 34 -21.55 -15.42 -3.27
CA THR A 34 -20.56 -15.14 -2.22
C THR A 34 -19.14 -15.25 -2.74
N LEU A 35 -18.83 -16.29 -3.52
CA LEU A 35 -17.51 -16.47 -4.12
C LEU A 35 -17.18 -15.32 -5.10
N PHE A 36 -18.14 -14.95 -5.95
CA PHE A 36 -17.96 -13.83 -6.87
C PHE A 36 -17.72 -12.51 -6.14
N ALA A 37 -18.49 -12.23 -5.08
CA ALA A 37 -18.30 -11.03 -4.26
C ALA A 37 -16.91 -10.97 -3.63
N ILE A 38 -16.40 -12.10 -3.11
CA ILE A 38 -15.05 -12.19 -2.55
C ILE A 38 -14.00 -11.93 -3.64
N LEU A 39 -14.14 -12.54 -4.82
CA LEU A 39 -13.21 -12.35 -5.92
C LEU A 39 -13.23 -10.91 -6.46
N ALA A 40 -14.40 -10.30 -6.56
CA ALA A 40 -14.54 -8.91 -6.98
C ALA A 40 -13.89 -7.96 -5.96
N LEU A 41 -14.08 -8.21 -4.66
CA LEU A 41 -13.44 -7.42 -3.60
C LEU A 41 -11.92 -7.57 -3.64
N MET A 42 -11.42 -8.81 -3.71
CA MET A 42 -9.99 -9.11 -3.83
C MET A 42 -9.38 -8.45 -5.08
N GLY A 43 -10.05 -8.58 -6.23
CA GLY A 43 -9.62 -7.95 -7.47
C GLY A 43 -9.61 -6.43 -7.39
N GLY A 44 -10.61 -5.84 -6.73
CA GLY A 44 -10.66 -4.39 -6.46
C GLY A 44 -9.48 -3.91 -5.62
N TRP A 45 -9.12 -4.64 -4.56
CA TRP A 45 -7.94 -4.32 -3.75
C TRP A 45 -6.64 -4.45 -4.53
N VAL A 46 -6.47 -5.52 -5.32
CA VAL A 46 -5.29 -5.68 -6.18
C VAL A 46 -5.19 -4.54 -7.18
N TYR A 47 -6.30 -4.16 -7.81
CA TYR A 47 -6.34 -3.02 -8.71
C TYR A 47 -5.93 -1.72 -8.00
N LEU A 48 -6.51 -1.43 -6.84
CA LEU A 48 -6.20 -0.22 -6.08
C LEU A 48 -4.75 -0.12 -5.61
N ILE A 49 -4.13 -1.24 -5.24
CA ILE A 49 -2.77 -1.24 -4.69
C ILE A 49 -1.71 -1.22 -5.80
N PHE A 50 -1.95 -1.92 -6.92
CA PHE A 50 -0.90 -2.17 -7.91
C PHE A 50 -1.09 -1.45 -9.25
N PHE A 51 -2.32 -1.04 -9.58
CA PHE A 51 -2.64 -0.53 -10.91
C PHE A 51 -3.28 0.86 -10.89
N TYR A 52 -3.97 1.20 -9.81
CA TYR A 52 -4.55 2.53 -9.62
C TYR A 52 -3.48 3.46 -9.04
N ASP A 53 -2.95 4.31 -9.91
CA ASP A 53 -2.08 5.41 -9.53
C ASP A 53 -2.95 6.70 -9.49
N PRO A 54 -3.23 7.28 -8.31
CA PRO A 54 -3.98 8.53 -8.20
C PRO A 54 -3.19 9.76 -8.72
N GLY A 55 -1.97 9.55 -9.25
CA GLY A 55 -1.00 10.59 -9.58
C GLY A 55 -0.11 10.90 -8.38
N LEU A 56 0.75 11.92 -8.53
CA LEU A 56 1.63 12.40 -7.46
C LEU A 56 0.81 12.67 -6.18
N MET A 57 1.04 11.87 -5.15
CA MET A 57 0.54 12.21 -3.82
C MET A 57 1.19 13.53 -3.40
N ILE A 58 0.48 14.34 -2.61
CA ILE A 58 0.94 15.71 -2.26
C ILE A 58 2.30 15.71 -1.52
N ASP A 59 2.67 14.55 -0.98
CA ASP A 59 3.88 14.21 -0.24
C ASP A 59 4.94 13.49 -1.08
N GLU A 60 4.66 13.17 -2.34
CA GLU A 60 5.63 12.57 -3.25
C GLU A 60 6.33 13.63 -4.10
N LEU A 61 7.66 13.59 -4.12
CA LEU A 61 8.44 14.50 -4.95
C LEU A 61 8.41 14.04 -6.41
N ALA A 62 8.30 15.01 -7.33
CA ALA A 62 8.38 14.74 -8.77
C ALA A 62 9.72 14.10 -9.19
N ASP A 63 10.81 14.41 -8.48
CA ASP A 63 12.10 13.77 -8.65
C ASP A 63 12.52 13.04 -7.35
N PRO A 64 12.58 11.69 -7.35
CA PRO A 64 12.99 10.92 -6.17
C PRO A 64 14.48 11.07 -5.85
N THR A 65 15.30 11.58 -6.77
CA THR A 65 16.73 11.82 -6.55
C THR A 65 17.01 13.16 -5.86
N PHE A 66 16.07 14.10 -5.93
CA PHE A 66 16.20 15.45 -5.37
C PHE A 66 16.68 15.44 -3.90
N PRO A 67 16.10 14.65 -2.96
CA PRO A 67 16.54 14.69 -1.56
C PRO A 67 18.02 14.34 -1.38
N THR A 68 18.52 13.36 -2.14
CA THR A 68 19.92 12.92 -2.05
C THR A 68 20.89 13.96 -2.62
N GLN A 69 20.47 14.67 -3.65
CA GLN A 69 21.25 15.76 -4.26
C GLN A 69 21.22 17.01 -3.38
N ALA A 70 20.03 17.39 -2.91
CA ALA A 70 19.79 18.53 -2.05
C ALA A 70 20.54 18.43 -0.71
N GLU A 71 20.60 17.24 -0.11
CA GLU A 71 21.30 17.03 1.17
C GLU A 71 22.76 17.48 1.12
N LYS A 72 23.46 17.25 0.00
CA LYS A 72 24.86 17.66 -0.15
C LYS A 72 25.02 19.18 -0.10
N ILE A 73 24.09 19.90 -0.73
CA ILE A 73 24.07 21.37 -0.80
C ILE A 73 23.67 21.94 0.57
N CYS A 74 22.64 21.38 1.18
CA CYS A 74 22.16 21.77 2.50
C CYS A 74 23.22 21.55 3.58
N ALA A 75 23.86 20.37 3.62
CA ALA A 75 24.89 20.05 4.59
C ALA A 75 26.11 20.99 4.48
N ALA A 76 26.55 21.31 3.25
CA ALA A 76 27.61 22.28 3.04
C ALA A 76 27.22 23.68 3.55
N SER A 77 25.99 24.11 3.28
CA SER A 77 25.48 25.43 3.71
C SER A 77 25.35 25.53 5.23
N VAL A 78 24.86 24.46 5.88
CA VAL A 78 24.81 24.36 7.35
C VAL A 78 26.21 24.47 7.94
N ALA A 79 27.19 23.74 7.39
CA ALA A 79 28.56 23.80 7.87
C ALA A 79 29.18 25.21 7.74
N GLU A 80 28.80 25.99 6.73
CA GLU A 80 29.22 27.40 6.63
C GLU A 80 28.52 28.30 7.67
N ILE A 81 27.22 28.12 7.89
CA ILE A 81 26.46 28.88 8.88
C ILE A 81 26.97 28.60 10.30
N GLU A 82 27.34 27.36 10.62
CA GLU A 82 27.85 26.97 11.94
C GLU A 82 29.20 27.63 12.29
N LYS A 83 29.93 28.14 11.30
CA LYS A 83 31.17 28.92 11.54
C LYS A 83 30.88 30.34 12.01
N LEU A 84 29.66 30.84 11.85
CA LEU A 84 29.29 32.18 12.25
C LEU A 84 29.03 32.27 13.75
N PRO A 85 29.41 33.39 14.41
CA PRO A 85 29.07 33.59 15.81
C PRO A 85 27.55 33.68 15.97
N LEU A 86 27.01 32.98 16.97
CA LEU A 86 25.58 33.05 17.27
C LEU A 86 25.16 34.52 17.50
N ALA A 87 24.08 34.92 16.83
CA ALA A 87 23.60 36.30 16.84
C ALA A 87 23.30 36.84 18.25
N ASN A 88 22.91 35.97 19.19
CA ASN A 88 22.65 36.35 20.58
C ASN A 88 23.92 36.60 21.41
N LEU A 89 25.10 36.18 20.92
CA LEU A 89 26.39 36.41 21.57
C LEU A 89 27.09 37.69 21.07
N ALA A 90 26.56 38.33 20.02
CA ALA A 90 27.12 39.57 19.48
C ALA A 90 27.09 40.70 20.53
N SER A 91 28.19 41.45 20.61
CA SER A 91 28.39 42.53 21.60
C SER A 91 27.62 43.79 21.24
N THR A 92 27.29 43.98 19.96
CA THR A 92 26.55 45.16 19.48
C THR A 92 25.39 44.78 18.55
N PRO A 93 24.36 45.64 18.43
CA PRO A 93 23.30 45.44 17.44
C PRO A 93 23.80 45.39 16.00
N ALA A 94 24.82 46.18 15.67
CA ALA A 94 25.40 46.23 14.32
C ALA A 94 26.12 44.91 13.97
N GLU A 95 26.90 44.37 14.91
CA GLU A 95 27.54 43.05 14.76
C GLU A 95 26.49 41.94 14.61
N ARG A 96 25.45 41.95 15.45
CA ARG A 96 24.35 40.99 15.33
C ARG A 96 23.69 41.03 13.96
N ALA A 97 23.40 42.24 13.47
CA ALA A 97 22.81 42.43 12.14
C ALA A 97 23.75 41.92 11.04
N GLY A 98 25.06 42.15 11.17
CA GLY A 98 26.08 41.61 10.28
C GLY A 98 26.05 40.07 10.21
N ASN A 99 26.06 39.39 11.36
CA ASN A 99 26.03 37.92 11.42
C ASN A 99 24.76 37.36 10.76
N VAL A 100 23.59 37.96 11.04
CA VAL A 100 22.32 37.56 10.42
C VAL A 100 22.34 37.77 8.91
N GLU A 101 22.89 38.89 8.43
CA GLU A 101 22.98 39.16 6.99
C GLU A 101 23.92 38.19 6.27
N THR A 102 25.03 37.80 6.91
CA THR A 102 25.92 36.75 6.40
C THR A 102 25.19 35.41 6.33
N SER A 103 24.48 34.99 7.39
CA SER A 103 23.68 33.75 7.36
C SER A 103 22.61 33.77 6.26
N ASN A 104 21.91 34.89 6.09
CA ASN A 104 20.90 35.05 5.03
C ASN A 104 21.52 34.97 3.64
N THR A 105 22.74 35.47 3.47
CA THR A 105 23.47 35.39 2.20
C THR A 105 23.81 33.93 1.86
N ILE A 106 24.30 33.16 2.84
CA ILE A 106 24.56 31.72 2.66
C ILE A 106 23.25 30.98 2.30
N LEU A 107 22.16 31.25 3.01
CA LEU A 107 20.87 30.61 2.75
C LEU A 107 20.33 30.94 1.35
N ARG A 108 20.48 32.19 0.89
CA ARG A 108 20.09 32.59 -0.47
C ARG A 108 20.91 31.87 -1.52
N GLN A 109 22.20 31.66 -1.28
CA GLN A 109 23.05 30.88 -2.17
C GLN A 109 22.61 29.42 -2.22
N MET A 110 22.36 28.78 -1.07
CA MET A 110 21.83 27.41 -0.99
C MET A 110 20.57 27.24 -1.85
N ILE A 111 19.62 28.17 -1.78
CA ILE A 111 18.39 28.13 -2.58
C ILE A 111 18.68 28.29 -4.08
N GLN A 112 19.68 29.10 -4.46
CA GLN A 112 20.09 29.22 -5.86
C GLN A 112 20.71 27.93 -6.37
N ASP A 113 21.51 27.26 -5.54
CA ASP A 113 22.18 26.00 -5.87
C ASP A 113 21.19 24.81 -5.92
N LEU A 114 20.09 24.88 -5.16
CA LEU A 114 19.01 23.89 -5.18
C LEU A 114 18.07 24.01 -6.39
N ARG A 115 17.96 25.18 -7.02
CA ARG A 115 17.03 25.41 -8.14
C ARG A 115 17.29 24.60 -9.42
N PRO A 116 18.56 24.35 -9.83
CA PRO A 116 18.85 23.60 -11.05
C PRO A 116 18.86 22.07 -10.86
N ILE A 117 18.70 21.56 -9.63
CA ILE A 117 18.63 20.12 -9.33
C ILE A 117 17.19 19.65 -9.19
#